data_AF-A0A377HN74-F1
#
_entry.id   AF-A0A377HN74-F1
#
_cell.length_a   1.000
_cell.length_b   1.000
_cell.length_c   1.000
_cell.angle_alpha   90.00
_cell.angle_beta   90.00
_cell.angle_gamma   90.00
#
_symmetry.space_group_name_H-M   'P 1'
#
loop_
_entity.id
_entity.type
_entity.pdbx_description
1 polymer ?
#
loop_
_entity_poly.entity_id
_entity_poly.type
_entity_poly.pdbx_seq_one_letter_code
_entity_poly.pdbx_strand_id
1 'polypeptide(L)'
;MAYSHPYRNAVWAIWSVMGALLVPFPTVASTADHTQFEQLNGPFERAEQVTKACLECHNEAAEQLQGSTHWTWQHGRPDSAELYGKTEIVNNFCISTRSNEPRCTSCHTGYGWKDNSFDFTKQESVDCLICHEQSGQYRKFPTDAGHPNYVSKEWPKGSGKILPAVDLAKAAQSVSSPELEYAPHDPTGRSC
;
A
#
# COMPACT_ATOMS: atom_id res chain seq x y z
N MET A 1 -34.64 -1.09 -53.05
CA MET A 1 -35.35 -1.01 -51.75
C MET A 1 -34.84 0.22 -51.02
N ALA A 2 -35.66 1.26 -50.98
CA ALA A 2 -35.40 2.48 -50.22
C ALA A 2 -36.07 2.33 -48.86
N TYR A 3 -35.36 2.65 -47.77
CA TYR A 3 -36.00 3.02 -46.51
C TYR A 3 -35.31 4.27 -45.97
N SER A 4 -36.09 5.34 -45.98
CA SER A 4 -35.84 6.65 -45.39
C SER A 4 -35.95 6.58 -43.86
N HIS A 5 -35.02 7.22 -43.16
CA HIS A 5 -35.22 7.64 -41.76
C HIS A 5 -35.52 9.14 -41.72
N PRO A 6 -36.76 9.55 -41.40
CA PRO A 6 -37.05 10.90 -40.94
C PRO A 6 -36.94 10.98 -39.40
N TYR A 7 -36.98 12.21 -38.90
CA TYR A 7 -37.06 12.64 -37.50
C TYR A 7 -35.73 13.02 -36.83
N ARG A 8 -35.24 14.17 -37.31
CA ARG A 8 -34.69 15.22 -36.45
C ARG A 8 -35.81 15.85 -35.60
N ASN A 9 -35.42 16.29 -34.40
CA ASN A 9 -35.95 17.40 -33.58
C ASN A 9 -36.74 17.06 -32.31
N ALA A 10 -36.47 17.91 -31.31
CA ALA A 10 -37.20 18.19 -30.06
C ALA A 10 -36.88 17.30 -28.86
N VAL A 11 -35.86 17.69 -28.07
CA VAL A 11 -36.03 18.07 -26.65
C VAL A 11 -34.87 19.00 -26.25
N TRP A 12 -35.00 20.31 -26.52
CA TRP A 12 -34.28 21.34 -25.78
C TRP A 12 -35.33 22.06 -24.94
N ALA A 13 -35.33 21.83 -23.63
CA ALA A 13 -35.60 22.82 -22.59
C ALA A 13 -35.98 22.13 -21.27
N ILE A 14 -35.59 22.78 -20.17
CA ILE A 14 -36.04 22.61 -18.79
C ILE A 14 -35.34 21.48 -18.01
N TRP A 15 -34.10 21.74 -17.58
CA TRP A 15 -33.70 21.39 -16.22
C TRP A 15 -33.23 22.65 -15.52
N SER A 16 -34.14 23.17 -14.73
CA SER A 16 -33.99 24.27 -13.81
C SER A 16 -32.79 24.07 -12.89
N VAL A 17 -32.12 25.19 -12.63
CA VAL A 17 -31.24 25.53 -11.51
C VAL A 17 -31.47 24.66 -10.26
N MET A 18 -30.82 23.49 -10.18
CA MET A 18 -30.47 22.88 -8.89
C MET A 18 -29.01 23.25 -8.66
N GLY A 19 -28.81 24.33 -7.89
CA GLY A 19 -27.52 24.60 -7.29
C GLY A 19 -27.13 23.37 -6.48
N ALA A 20 -26.11 22.64 -6.93
CA ALA A 20 -25.53 21.55 -6.19
C ALA A 20 -24.96 22.12 -4.88
N LEU A 21 -25.72 22.02 -3.81
CA LEU A 21 -25.20 22.12 -2.45
C LEU A 21 -24.22 20.96 -2.29
N LEU A 22 -22.95 21.26 -2.51
CA LEU A 22 -21.84 20.39 -2.13
C LEU A 22 -21.83 20.35 -0.60
N VAL A 23 -22.60 19.43 -0.02
CA VAL A 23 -22.46 19.08 1.39
C VAL A 23 -21.14 18.30 1.48
N PRO A 24 -20.09 18.84 2.13
CA PRO A 24 -18.87 18.07 2.34
C PRO A 24 -19.24 16.86 3.20
N PHE A 25 -19.05 15.66 2.66
CA PHE A 25 -19.16 14.44 3.46
C PHE A 25 -18.02 14.49 4.50
N PRO A 26 -18.31 14.41 5.81
CA PRO A 26 -17.26 14.34 6.80
C PRO A 26 -16.42 13.09 6.54
N THR A 27 -15.11 13.28 6.43
CA THR A 27 -14.16 12.18 6.50
C THR A 27 -14.35 11.51 7.86
N VAL A 28 -14.77 10.25 7.86
CA VAL A 28 -14.97 9.52 9.12
C VAL A 28 -13.58 9.23 9.68
N ALA A 29 -13.19 9.98 10.70
CA ALA A 29 -12.03 9.66 11.51
C ALA A 29 -12.26 8.29 12.17
N SER A 30 -11.20 7.47 12.25
CA SER A 30 -11.22 6.22 13.02
C SER A 30 -11.73 6.47 14.44
N THR A 31 -12.59 5.59 14.96
CA THR A 31 -13.08 5.66 16.35
C THR A 31 -12.10 5.02 17.34
N ALA A 32 -11.02 4.40 16.88
CA ALA A 32 -9.99 3.79 17.70
C ALA A 32 -8.76 4.70 17.82
N ASP A 33 -8.30 4.92 19.04
CA ASP A 33 -7.02 5.57 19.35
C ASP A 33 -5.96 4.50 19.62
N HIS A 34 -5.09 4.28 18.64
CA HIS A 34 -4.06 3.23 18.71
C HIS A 34 -2.99 3.48 19.78
N THR A 35 -2.89 4.70 20.32
CA THR A 35 -1.99 4.99 21.44
C THR A 35 -2.46 4.37 22.76
N GLN A 36 -3.73 3.97 22.85
CA GLN A 36 -4.35 3.43 24.06
C GLN A 36 -4.29 1.90 24.15
N PHE A 37 -3.82 1.19 23.12
CA PHE A 37 -3.76 -0.27 23.11
C PHE A 37 -2.42 -0.78 23.62
N GLU A 38 -2.46 -1.57 24.69
CA GLU A 38 -1.25 -2.13 25.32
C GLU A 38 -0.46 -3.06 24.38
N GLN A 39 -1.16 -3.74 23.46
CA GLN A 39 -0.59 -4.59 22.42
C GLN A 39 0.40 -3.83 21.52
N LEU A 40 0.24 -2.51 21.40
CA LEU A 40 1.03 -1.65 20.49
C LEU A 40 2.16 -0.90 21.20
N ASN A 41 2.33 -1.09 22.52
CA ASN A 41 3.41 -0.45 23.28
C ASN A 41 4.81 -0.99 22.93
N GLY A 42 4.89 -2.16 22.29
CA GLY A 42 6.15 -2.83 21.99
C GLY A 42 6.91 -3.27 23.26
N PRO A 43 8.24 -3.40 23.20
CA PRO A 43 9.08 -3.16 22.03
C PRO A 43 8.81 -4.18 20.92
N PHE A 44 8.99 -3.75 19.68
CA PHE A 44 9.00 -4.63 18.51
C PHE A 44 10.40 -4.67 17.91
N GLU A 45 10.97 -5.87 17.77
CA GLU A 45 12.25 -6.10 17.09
C GLU A 45 12.07 -6.19 15.57
N ARG A 46 10.86 -6.56 15.14
CA ARG A 46 10.53 -6.94 13.77
C ARG A 46 9.16 -6.38 13.40
N ALA A 47 9.00 -5.99 12.15
CA ALA A 47 7.75 -5.36 11.70
C ALA A 47 6.58 -6.38 11.68
N GLU A 48 6.89 -7.64 11.43
CA GLU A 48 5.95 -8.76 11.50
C GLU A 48 5.36 -8.95 12.91
N GLN A 49 6.08 -8.52 13.97
CA GLN A 49 5.52 -8.53 15.34
C GLN A 49 4.43 -7.48 15.50
N VAL A 50 4.55 -6.34 14.81
CA VAL A 50 3.48 -5.34 14.74
C VAL A 50 2.26 -5.93 14.04
N THR A 51 2.45 -6.54 12.86
CA THR A 51 1.36 -7.19 12.14
C THR A 51 0.68 -8.26 12.99
N LYS A 52 1.45 -9.07 13.71
CA LYS A 52 0.90 -10.06 14.64
C LYS A 52 0.02 -9.40 15.72
N ALA A 53 0.44 -8.27 16.30
CA ALA A 53 -0.36 -7.52 17.26
C ALA A 53 -1.64 -6.94 16.62
N CYS A 54 -1.57 -6.43 15.38
CA CYS A 54 -2.74 -5.96 14.65
C CYS A 54 -3.78 -7.07 14.45
N LEU A 55 -3.34 -8.29 14.16
CA LEU A 55 -4.21 -9.45 13.91
C LEU A 55 -4.95 -9.96 15.16
N GLU A 56 -4.58 -9.53 16.36
CA GLU A 56 -5.34 -9.83 17.59
C GLU A 56 -6.72 -9.18 17.57
N CYS A 57 -6.86 -8.04 16.86
CA CYS A 57 -8.12 -7.30 16.71
C CYS A 57 -8.65 -7.31 15.27
N HIS A 58 -7.78 -7.29 14.26
CA HIS A 58 -8.10 -7.24 12.83
C HIS A 58 -7.93 -8.61 12.15
N ASN A 59 -8.55 -9.63 12.72
CA ASN A 59 -8.37 -11.04 12.35
C ASN A 59 -8.70 -11.42 10.89
N GLU A 60 -9.49 -10.62 10.17
CA GLU A 60 -9.80 -10.85 8.74
C GLU A 60 -8.97 -9.98 7.78
N ALA A 61 -8.32 -8.93 8.29
CA ALA A 61 -7.75 -7.89 7.43
C ALA A 61 -6.59 -8.40 6.57
N ALA A 62 -5.75 -9.29 7.12
CA ALA A 62 -4.67 -9.90 6.34
C ALA A 62 -5.22 -10.77 5.20
N GLU A 63 -6.24 -11.60 5.45
CA GLU A 63 -6.85 -12.44 4.40
C GLU A 63 -7.45 -11.58 3.28
N GLN A 64 -8.17 -10.52 3.65
CA GLN A 64 -8.75 -9.58 2.70
C GLN A 64 -7.67 -8.90 1.84
N LEU A 65 -6.56 -8.47 2.44
CA LEU A 65 -5.44 -7.89 1.68
C LEU A 65 -4.75 -8.95 0.82
N GLN A 66 -4.58 -10.16 1.33
CA GLN A 66 -3.94 -11.27 0.61
C GLN A 66 -4.72 -11.66 -0.66
N GLY A 67 -6.03 -11.44 -0.69
CA GLY A 67 -6.87 -11.59 -1.88
C GLY A 67 -6.77 -10.45 -2.90
N SER A 68 -5.99 -9.40 -2.62
CA SER A 68 -5.92 -8.19 -3.47
C SER A 68 -4.72 -8.16 -4.41
N THR A 69 -4.79 -7.32 -5.44
CA THR A 69 -3.67 -7.06 -6.37
C THR A 69 -2.45 -6.42 -5.69
N HIS A 70 -2.63 -5.75 -4.53
CA HIS A 70 -1.53 -5.19 -3.77
C HIS A 70 -0.62 -6.28 -3.17
N TRP A 71 -1.22 -7.42 -2.78
CA TRP A 71 -0.50 -8.57 -2.25
C TRP A 71 -0.01 -9.52 -3.34
N THR A 72 -0.90 -9.94 -4.24
CA THR A 72 -0.55 -10.94 -5.27
C THR A 72 0.32 -10.36 -6.36
N TRP A 73 0.25 -9.03 -6.57
CA TRP A 73 0.80 -8.35 -7.74
C TRP A 73 0.30 -8.92 -9.08
N GLN A 74 -0.83 -9.62 -9.05
CA GLN A 74 -1.44 -10.27 -10.18
C GLN A 74 -2.92 -9.90 -10.29
N HIS A 75 -3.43 -9.83 -11.50
CA HIS A 75 -4.85 -9.80 -11.81
C HIS A 75 -5.13 -10.61 -13.07
N GLY A 76 -6.28 -11.30 -13.09
CA GLY A 76 -6.77 -12.00 -14.28
C GLY A 76 -7.77 -11.16 -15.08
N ARG A 77 -8.30 -11.75 -16.15
CA ARG A 77 -9.50 -11.28 -16.84
C ARG A 77 -10.59 -12.34 -16.79
N PRO A 78 -11.89 -11.99 -16.77
CA PRO A 78 -12.97 -12.98 -16.70
C PRO A 78 -13.01 -13.99 -17.86
N ASP A 79 -12.44 -13.62 -19.00
CA ASP A 79 -12.47 -14.34 -20.27
C ASP A 79 -11.15 -15.07 -20.61
N SER A 80 -10.18 -15.10 -19.70
CA SER A 80 -8.85 -15.66 -19.95
C SER A 80 -8.24 -16.33 -18.72
N ALA A 81 -7.48 -17.40 -18.94
CA ALA A 81 -6.62 -17.99 -17.91
C ALA A 81 -5.27 -17.27 -17.76
N GLU A 82 -4.99 -16.26 -18.60
CA GLU A 82 -3.78 -15.45 -18.53
C GLU A 82 -3.82 -14.51 -17.31
N LEU A 83 -2.70 -14.49 -16.58
CA LEU A 83 -2.48 -13.55 -15.49
C LEU A 83 -1.63 -12.38 -15.98
N TYR A 84 -1.95 -11.19 -15.49
CA TYR A 84 -1.19 -9.97 -15.70
C TYR A 84 -0.76 -9.40 -14.37
N GLY A 85 0.16 -8.45 -14.38
CA GLY A 85 0.58 -7.71 -13.19
C GLY A 85 2.09 -7.62 -13.06
N LYS A 86 2.55 -7.16 -11.91
CA LYS A 86 3.98 -6.81 -11.69
C LYS A 86 4.89 -8.05 -11.66
N THR A 87 4.35 -9.24 -11.42
CA THR A 87 5.09 -10.51 -11.53
C THR A 87 5.17 -11.03 -12.97
N GLU A 88 4.23 -10.65 -13.83
CA GLU A 88 4.09 -11.19 -15.20
C GLU A 88 4.65 -10.26 -16.28
N ILE A 89 4.74 -8.96 -16.00
CA ILE A 89 5.21 -7.97 -16.98
C ILE A 89 6.75 -7.90 -17.04
N VAL A 90 7.24 -7.75 -18.27
CA VAL A 90 8.60 -7.27 -18.56
C VAL A 90 8.52 -5.84 -19.08
N ASN A 91 9.30 -4.93 -18.50
CA ASN A 91 9.36 -3.53 -18.94
C ASN A 91 10.78 -3.09 -19.33
N ASN A 92 10.94 -1.83 -19.73
CA ASN A 92 12.24 -1.24 -20.11
C ASN A 92 12.91 -0.42 -18.99
N PHE A 93 12.42 -0.52 -17.74
CA PHE A 93 13.02 0.13 -16.58
C PHE A 93 13.91 -0.85 -15.81
N CYS A 94 13.33 -1.58 -14.86
CA CYS A 94 14.04 -2.59 -14.06
C CYS A 94 13.86 -4.00 -14.62
N ILE A 95 13.33 -4.12 -15.84
CA ILE A 95 13.09 -5.34 -16.60
C ILE A 95 12.05 -6.26 -15.96
N SER A 96 12.36 -6.92 -14.85
CA SER A 96 11.49 -7.90 -14.21
C SER A 96 11.69 -7.93 -12.70
N THR A 97 10.63 -8.27 -11.97
CA THR A 97 10.68 -8.56 -10.53
C THR A 97 11.43 -9.86 -10.23
N ARG A 98 11.34 -10.86 -11.10
CA ARG A 98 12.02 -12.15 -10.94
C ARG A 98 13.53 -11.94 -10.88
N SER A 99 14.19 -12.59 -9.92
CA SER A 99 15.62 -12.44 -9.58
C SER A 99 16.05 -11.06 -9.04
N ASN A 100 15.12 -10.12 -8.87
CA ASN A 100 15.34 -8.78 -8.35
C ASN A 100 14.43 -8.44 -7.17
N GLU A 101 13.77 -9.45 -6.59
CA GLU A 101 12.70 -9.34 -5.61
C GLU A 101 13.09 -8.42 -4.44
N PRO A 102 14.26 -8.55 -3.78
CA PRO A 102 14.57 -7.73 -2.60
C PRO A 102 14.55 -6.22 -2.85
N ARG A 103 14.84 -5.77 -4.07
CA ARG A 103 14.73 -4.37 -4.48
C ARG A 103 13.32 -4.00 -4.94
N CYS A 104 12.64 -4.90 -5.65
CA CYS A 104 11.32 -4.62 -6.18
C CYS A 104 10.22 -4.60 -5.10
N THR A 105 10.35 -5.48 -4.10
CA THR A 105 9.37 -5.70 -3.04
C THR A 105 9.51 -4.74 -1.86
N SER A 106 10.46 -3.79 -1.93
CA SER A 106 10.37 -2.56 -1.12
C SER A 106 9.08 -1.76 -1.41
N CYS A 107 8.41 -2.05 -2.54
CA CYS A 107 7.10 -1.48 -2.91
C CYS A 107 5.94 -2.50 -2.78
N HIS A 108 6.18 -3.69 -2.23
CA HIS A 108 5.14 -4.70 -1.98
C HIS A 108 4.45 -4.40 -0.64
N THR A 109 3.19 -4.78 -0.45
CA THR A 109 2.48 -4.61 0.84
C THR A 109 2.78 -5.72 1.83
N GLY A 110 4.01 -6.22 1.81
CA GLY A 110 4.45 -7.31 2.66
C GLY A 110 5.94 -7.29 2.98
N TYR A 111 6.33 -8.23 3.82
CA TYR A 111 7.63 -8.37 4.45
C TYR A 111 8.28 -9.70 4.10
N GLY A 112 9.49 -9.66 3.54
CA GLY A 112 10.35 -10.82 3.35
C GLY A 112 10.24 -11.50 1.98
N TRP A 113 9.53 -10.90 1.01
CA TRP A 113 9.50 -11.43 -0.36
C TRP A 113 10.82 -11.15 -1.08
N LYS A 114 11.76 -12.09 -0.91
CA LYS A 114 13.13 -11.99 -1.40
C LYS A 114 13.45 -12.92 -2.58
N ASP A 115 12.61 -13.91 -2.83
CA ASP A 115 12.75 -14.91 -3.88
C ASP A 115 11.43 -15.70 -4.06
N ASN A 116 11.45 -16.78 -4.82
CA ASN A 116 10.30 -17.64 -5.10
C ASN A 116 9.85 -18.55 -3.94
N SER A 117 10.53 -18.51 -2.79
CA SER A 117 10.14 -19.27 -1.59
C SER A 117 9.24 -18.47 -0.64
N PHE A 118 8.82 -17.26 -1.03
CA PHE A 118 7.93 -16.43 -0.22
C PHE A 118 6.58 -17.13 0.02
N ASP A 119 6.18 -17.20 1.29
CA ASP A 119 4.91 -17.77 1.70
C ASP A 119 3.80 -16.70 1.64
N PHE A 120 3.06 -16.69 0.53
CA PHE A 120 1.94 -15.77 0.32
C PHE A 120 0.74 -16.01 1.25
N THR A 121 0.75 -17.10 2.05
CA THR A 121 -0.32 -17.39 3.01
C THR A 121 0.00 -16.86 4.42
N LYS A 122 1.27 -16.52 4.69
CA LYS A 122 1.71 -16.05 6.01
C LYS A 122 1.16 -14.65 6.32
N GLN A 123 0.14 -14.59 7.17
CA GLN A 123 -0.56 -13.34 7.49
C GLN A 123 0.34 -12.31 8.19
N GLU A 124 1.29 -12.74 9.03
CA GLU A 124 2.22 -11.83 9.71
C GLU A 124 3.21 -11.16 8.75
N SER A 125 3.30 -11.64 7.50
CA SER A 125 4.07 -11.00 6.45
C SER A 125 3.34 -9.83 5.78
N VAL A 126 2.08 -9.53 6.13
CA VAL A 126 1.38 -8.33 5.66
C VAL A 126 1.99 -7.08 6.29
N ASP A 127 2.26 -6.04 5.49
CA ASP A 127 2.65 -4.73 5.98
C ASP A 127 1.40 -3.83 6.12
N CYS A 128 0.89 -3.70 7.34
CA CYS A 128 -0.22 -2.80 7.66
C CYS A 128 0.23 -1.33 7.71
N LEU A 129 1.48 -1.08 8.10
CA LEU A 129 1.99 0.26 8.39
C LEU A 129 2.22 1.09 7.13
N ILE A 130 2.59 0.46 6.01
CA ILE A 130 2.89 1.18 4.75
C ILE A 130 1.74 2.05 4.24
N CYS A 131 0.50 1.68 4.55
CA CYS A 131 -0.68 2.46 4.17
C CYS A 131 -1.24 3.30 5.32
N HIS A 132 -1.13 2.84 6.56
CA HIS A 132 -1.91 3.39 7.67
C HIS A 132 -1.10 4.25 8.64
N GLU A 133 0.23 4.15 8.65
CA GLU A 133 1.10 4.89 9.54
C GLU A 133 1.08 6.41 9.25
N GLN A 134 0.98 7.26 10.28
CA GLN A 134 0.86 8.72 10.13
C GLN A 134 1.93 9.56 10.84
N SER A 135 2.90 8.96 11.51
CA SER A 135 4.00 9.70 12.13
C SER A 135 5.05 10.16 11.10
N GLY A 136 4.99 9.66 9.87
CA GLY A 136 5.84 10.04 8.73
C GLY A 136 7.27 9.53 8.80
N GLN A 137 7.55 8.63 9.76
CA GLN A 137 8.88 8.03 9.91
C GLN A 137 8.97 6.68 9.19
N TYR A 138 7.83 6.03 8.92
CA TYR A 138 7.82 4.68 8.40
C TYR A 138 8.19 4.67 6.92
N ARG A 139 9.24 3.92 6.60
CA ARG A 139 9.67 3.70 5.22
C ARG A 139 10.32 2.32 5.11
N LYS A 140 9.94 1.57 4.07
CA LYS A 140 10.62 0.33 3.70
C LYS A 140 12.04 0.62 3.18
N PHE A 141 13.01 -0.19 3.58
CA PHE A 141 14.37 -0.04 3.09
C PHE A 141 14.46 -0.49 1.61
N PRO A 142 15.19 0.23 0.74
CA PRO A 142 15.10 0.02 -0.71
C PRO A 142 15.55 -1.34 -1.25
N THR A 143 16.24 -2.16 -0.45
CA THR A 143 16.78 -3.46 -0.89
C THR A 143 16.63 -4.55 0.16
N ASP A 144 15.69 -4.41 1.11
CA ASP A 144 15.50 -5.34 2.23
C ASP A 144 14.18 -6.12 2.13
N ALA A 145 13.77 -6.44 0.90
CA ALA A 145 12.62 -7.31 0.64
C ALA A 145 11.32 -6.88 1.34
N GLY A 146 11.06 -5.57 1.38
CA GLY A 146 9.88 -5.01 2.02
C GLY A 146 10.05 -4.62 3.49
N HIS A 147 11.16 -4.97 4.14
CA HIS A 147 11.37 -4.56 5.54
C HIS A 147 11.79 -3.08 5.67
N PRO A 148 11.35 -2.36 6.73
CA PRO A 148 11.96 -1.10 7.14
C PRO A 148 13.38 -1.31 7.71
N ASN A 149 14.06 -0.20 8.01
CA ASN A 149 15.30 -0.27 8.80
C ASN A 149 14.99 -0.57 10.27
N TYR A 150 15.54 -1.67 10.79
CA TYR A 150 15.55 -1.96 12.24
C TYR A 150 16.76 -1.36 12.95
N VAL A 151 17.79 -1.01 12.18
CA VAL A 151 19.00 -0.32 12.65
C VAL A 151 19.33 0.80 11.68
N SER A 152 19.81 1.92 12.21
CA SER A 152 20.26 3.04 11.39
C SER A 152 21.46 2.62 10.56
N LYS A 153 21.37 2.75 9.23
CA LYS A 153 22.45 2.39 8.30
C LYS A 153 22.58 3.39 7.16
N GLU A 154 23.78 3.49 6.63
CA GLU A 154 24.07 4.38 5.51
C GLU A 154 23.39 3.90 4.22
N TRP A 155 22.78 4.82 3.47
CA TRP A 155 22.24 4.52 2.16
C TRP A 155 22.17 5.76 1.23
N PRO A 156 22.64 5.64 -0.03
CA PRO A 156 23.42 4.54 -0.58
C PRO A 156 24.78 4.39 0.12
N LYS A 157 25.41 3.20 0.01
CA LYS A 157 26.74 2.96 0.58
C LYS A 157 27.75 3.99 0.05
N GLY A 158 28.49 4.65 0.94
CA GLY A 158 29.48 5.68 0.61
C GLY A 158 28.90 7.07 0.31
N SER A 159 27.61 7.31 0.58
CA SER A 159 26.96 8.61 0.41
C SER A 159 27.10 9.56 1.62
N GLY A 160 27.50 9.04 2.78
CA GLY A 160 27.46 9.72 4.08
C GLY A 160 26.05 9.92 4.65
N LYS A 161 24.98 9.51 3.93
CA LYS A 161 23.59 9.69 4.36
C LYS A 161 23.13 8.50 5.17
N ILE A 162 22.78 8.74 6.43
CA ILE A 162 22.22 7.71 7.31
C ILE A 162 20.69 7.70 7.18
N LEU A 163 20.14 6.55 6.83
CA LEU A 163 18.71 6.30 6.99
C LEU A 163 18.47 5.76 8.41
N PRO A 164 17.59 6.40 9.20
CA PRO A 164 17.35 6.00 10.58
C PRO A 164 16.66 4.63 10.67
N ALA A 165 16.77 3.98 11.83
CA ALA A 165 15.85 2.92 12.23
C ALA A 165 14.44 3.48 12.42
N VAL A 166 13.43 2.67 12.12
CA VAL A 166 12.02 2.98 12.38
C VAL A 166 11.69 2.64 13.83
N ASP A 167 11.04 3.56 14.54
CA ASP A 167 10.38 3.26 15.81
C ASP A 167 9.04 2.56 15.51
N LEU A 168 9.05 1.23 15.56
CA LEU A 168 7.90 0.39 15.21
C LEU A 168 6.72 0.58 16.17
N ALA A 169 6.96 0.86 17.45
CA ALA A 169 5.88 1.08 18.41
C ALA A 169 5.19 2.41 18.10
N LYS A 170 5.98 3.48 17.89
CA LYS A 170 5.44 4.78 17.48
C LYS A 170 4.72 4.72 16.12
N ALA A 171 5.23 3.93 15.17
CA ALA A 171 4.56 3.69 13.89
C ALA A 171 3.22 2.95 14.08
N ALA A 172 3.18 1.89 14.91
CA ALA A 172 1.94 1.16 15.19
C ALA A 172 0.88 2.04 15.88
N GLN A 173 1.32 2.88 16.82
CA GLN A 173 0.42 3.78 17.57
C GLN A 173 -0.08 4.98 16.74
N SER A 174 0.55 5.30 15.60
CA SER A 174 0.14 6.40 14.73
C SER A 174 -0.91 6.01 13.68
N VAL A 175 -1.28 4.73 13.62
CA VAL A 175 -2.17 4.15 12.59
C VAL A 175 -3.50 4.89 12.52
N SER A 176 -3.87 5.29 11.30
CA SER A 176 -5.17 5.89 10.99
C SER A 176 -5.60 5.56 9.55
N SER A 177 -6.66 6.20 9.05
CA SER A 177 -7.06 6.10 7.65
C SER A 177 -5.95 6.60 6.71
N PRO A 178 -5.67 5.91 5.59
CA PRO A 178 -4.63 6.35 4.66
C PRO A 178 -4.96 7.73 4.06
N GLU A 179 -3.98 8.62 4.04
CA GLU A 179 -4.09 9.96 3.43
C GLU A 179 -3.08 10.09 2.29
N LEU A 180 -3.42 10.89 1.26
CA LEU A 180 -2.51 11.16 0.15
C LEU A 180 -1.41 12.17 0.54
N GLU A 181 -1.54 12.86 1.68
CA GLU A 181 -0.73 14.00 2.07
C GLU A 181 0.02 13.78 3.39
N TYR A 182 0.97 12.84 3.43
CA TYR A 182 2.03 12.85 4.46
C TYR A 182 3.27 12.00 4.08
N ALA A 183 3.71 12.06 2.82
CA ALA A 183 5.10 11.71 2.55
C ALA A 183 5.92 13.00 2.77
N PRO A 184 6.72 13.15 3.85
CA PRO A 184 7.69 14.24 3.88
C PRO A 184 8.49 14.13 2.59
N HIS A 185 8.38 15.16 1.75
CA HIS A 185 9.02 15.21 0.44
C HIS A 185 10.41 14.60 0.53
N ASP A 186 10.59 13.37 0.04
CA ASP A 186 11.90 12.88 -0.33
C ASP A 186 12.21 13.68 -1.59
N PRO A 187 13.09 14.71 -1.54
CA PRO A 187 13.42 15.52 -2.72
C PRO A 187 14.10 14.67 -3.80
N THR A 188 14.35 13.39 -3.52
CA THR A 188 14.93 12.45 -4.44
C THR A 188 13.92 11.56 -5.16
N GLY A 189 12.62 11.61 -4.83
CA GLY A 189 11.57 10.87 -5.54
C GLY A 189 11.80 9.36 -5.59
N ARG A 190 12.49 8.81 -4.58
CA ARG A 190 12.98 7.41 -4.54
C ARG A 190 12.32 6.56 -3.47
N SER A 191 11.19 6.98 -2.92
CA SER A 191 10.29 6.09 -2.18
C SER A 191 9.15 5.68 -3.09
N CYS A 192 9.09 4.40 -3.40
CA CYS A 192 7.85 3.70 -3.06
C CYS A 192 7.69 3.81 -1.53
#